data_AF-A0AA39S3W3-F1
#
_entry.id   AF-A0AA39S3W3-F1
#
_cell.length_a   1.000
_cell.length_b   1.000
_cell.length_c   1.000
_cell.angle_alpha   90.00
_cell.angle_beta   90.00
_cell.angle_gamma   90.00
#
_symmetry.space_group_name_H-M   'P 1'
#
loop_
_entity.id
_entity.type
_entity.pdbx_description
1 polymer ?
#
loop_
_entity_poly.entity_id
_entity_poly.type
_entity_poly.pdbx_seq_one_letter_code
_entity_poly.pdbx_strand_id
1 'polypeptide(L)'
;MNFRNMEEFWAFYVSQHSKPSTRRWHFVATLTSIVFLLCSVLFNWWFLVLMPIFGYGIAWYSHFFVEGNIPASFGHPFWSLLCDYKMFGLMLTGKMDKEIKRLGKRPVLQGF
;
A
#
# COMPACT_ATOMS: atom_id res chain seq x y z
N MET A 1 -3.12 -10.46 -13.88
CA MET A 1 -2.83 -11.59 -12.98
C MET A 1 -4.08 -11.94 -12.20
N ASN A 2 -4.39 -13.24 -12.09
CA ASN A 2 -5.51 -13.75 -11.29
C ASN A 2 -4.93 -14.35 -10.01
N PHE A 3 -5.29 -13.78 -8.86
CA PHE A 3 -4.79 -14.20 -7.55
C PHE A 3 -5.84 -15.05 -6.86
N ARG A 4 -5.46 -16.22 -6.34
CA ARG A 4 -6.40 -17.16 -5.74
C ARG A 4 -6.74 -16.82 -4.31
N ASN A 5 -5.87 -16.06 -3.64
CA ASN A 5 -6.02 -15.67 -2.24
C ASN A 5 -5.20 -14.42 -1.91
N MET A 6 -5.49 -13.82 -0.74
CA MET A 6 -4.79 -12.63 -0.24
C MET A 6 -3.31 -12.86 0.06
N GLU A 7 -2.86 -14.11 0.28
CA GLU A 7 -1.46 -14.39 0.58
C GLU A 7 -0.59 -14.30 -0.68
N GLU A 8 -1.07 -14.82 -1.81
CA GLU A 8 -0.44 -14.67 -3.13
C GLU A 8 -0.37 -13.20 -3.53
N PHE A 9 -1.48 -12.47 -3.39
CA PHE A 9 -1.49 -11.05 -3.69
C PHE A 9 -0.62 -10.24 -2.75
N TRP A 10 -0.56 -10.60 -1.46
CA TRP A 10 0.33 -9.92 -0.52
C TRP A 10 1.80 -10.06 -0.93
N ALA A 11 2.22 -11.26 -1.38
CA ALA A 11 3.58 -11.46 -1.89
C ALA A 11 3.87 -10.60 -3.13
N PHE A 12 2.92 -10.55 -4.07
CA PHE A 12 3.00 -9.66 -5.24
C PHE A 12 3.01 -8.17 -4.84
N TYR A 13 2.11 -7.76 -3.95
CA TYR A 13 2.00 -6.39 -3.47
C TYR A 13 3.31 -5.92 -2.84
N VAL A 14 3.92 -6.73 -1.96
CA VAL A 14 5.21 -6.39 -1.35
C VAL A 14 6.33 -6.32 -2.39
N SER A 15 6.28 -7.15 -3.44
CA SER A 15 7.25 -7.06 -4.54
C SER A 15 7.10 -5.77 -5.36
N GLN A 16 5.90 -5.20 -5.43
CA GLN A 16 5.66 -3.87 -6.02
C GLN A 16 6.10 -2.69 -5.13
N HIS A 17 6.58 -2.97 -3.92
CA HIS A 17 7.10 -1.98 -2.97
C HIS A 17 8.51 -2.37 -2.54
N SER A 18 9.38 -2.69 -3.51
CA SER A 18 10.70 -3.23 -3.24
C SER A 18 11.60 -2.21 -2.54
N LYS A 19 11.45 -0.92 -2.87
CA LYS A 19 12.26 0.15 -2.29
C LYS A 19 11.72 0.61 -0.93
N PRO A 20 12.58 0.81 0.09
CA PRO A 20 12.15 1.35 1.38
C PRO A 20 11.48 2.72 1.28
N SER A 21 11.91 3.55 0.32
CA SER A 21 11.31 4.86 0.05
C SER A 21 9.84 4.73 -0.38
N THR A 22 9.52 3.82 -1.30
CA THR A 22 8.14 3.56 -1.75
C THR A 22 7.25 3.16 -0.57
N ARG A 23 7.72 2.26 0.31
CA ARG A 23 6.99 1.88 1.53
C ARG A 23 6.75 3.06 2.48
N ARG A 24 7.73 3.96 2.64
CA ARG A 24 7.58 5.16 3.47
C ARG A 24 6.58 6.16 2.88
N TRP A 25 6.57 6.35 1.57
CA TRP A 25 5.57 7.18 0.90
C TRP A 25 4.16 6.64 1.12
N HIS A 26 3.99 5.32 1.01
CA HIS A 26 2.72 4.66 1.33
C HIS A 26 2.33 4.79 2.80
N PHE A 27 3.30 4.73 3.72
CA PHE A 27 3.02 4.99 5.13
C PHE A 27 2.45 6.40 5.35
N VAL A 28 3.06 7.41 4.72
CA VAL A 28 2.57 8.80 4.77
C VAL A 28 1.19 8.90 4.11
N ALA A 29 1.00 8.29 2.95
CA ALA A 29 -0.28 8.26 2.24
C ALA A 29 -1.42 7.70 3.11
N THR A 30 -1.21 6.53 3.73
CA THR A 30 -2.19 5.88 4.61
C THR A 30 -2.44 6.73 5.86
N LEU A 31 -1.41 7.29 6.47
CA LEU A 31 -1.56 8.18 7.63
C LEU A 31 -2.37 9.43 7.28
N THR A 32 -2.08 10.09 6.16
CA THR A 32 -2.81 11.26 5.68
C THR A 32 -4.28 10.91 5.39
N SER A 33 -4.54 9.75 4.77
CA SER A 33 -5.90 9.23 4.57
C SER A 33 -6.66 9.07 5.89
N ILE A 34 -6.03 8.47 6.91
CA ILE A 34 -6.63 8.30 8.24
C ILE A 34 -6.92 9.66 8.89
N VAL A 35 -6.01 10.63 8.79
CA VAL A 35 -6.22 11.99 9.31
C VAL A 35 -7.42 12.64 8.64
N PHE A 36 -7.55 12.57 7.31
CA PHE A 36 -8.71 13.12 6.61
C PHE A 36 -10.03 12.41 6.98
N LEU A 37 -9.99 11.09 7.17
CA LEU A 37 -11.13 10.34 7.68
C LEU A 37 -11.55 10.86 9.06
N LEU A 38 -10.62 11.03 9.99
CA LEU A 38 -10.90 11.59 11.32
C LEU A 38 -11.46 13.02 11.22
N CYS A 39 -10.87 13.87 10.37
CA CYS A 39 -11.37 15.23 10.13
C CYS A 39 -12.79 15.23 9.56
N SER A 40 -13.16 14.24 8.76
CA SER A 40 -14.51 14.14 8.20
C SER A 40 -15.58 13.87 9.25
N VAL A 41 -15.22 13.12 10.29
CA VAL A 41 -16.10 12.79 11.41
C VAL A 41 -16.16 13.94 12.41
N LEU A 42 -15.02 14.60 12.66
CA LEU A 42 -14.89 15.63 13.70
C LEU A 42 -15.29 17.05 13.25
N PHE A 43 -15.12 17.37 11.97
CA PHE A 43 -15.29 18.74 11.48
C PHE A 43 -16.28 18.83 10.32
N ASN A 44 -16.04 18.12 9.21
CA ASN A 44 -16.86 18.27 8.00
C ASN A 44 -16.73 17.07 7.04
N TRP A 45 -17.85 16.48 6.65
CA TRP A 45 -17.89 15.35 5.72
C TRP A 45 -17.15 15.59 4.39
N TRP A 46 -16.97 16.84 3.95
CA TRP A 46 -16.17 17.21 2.77
C TRP A 46 -14.73 16.68 2.81
N PHE A 47 -14.14 16.46 3.99
CA PHE A 47 -12.81 15.84 4.12
C PHE A 47 -12.76 14.39 3.58
N LEU A 48 -13.91 13.70 3.44
CA LEU A 48 -13.98 12.39 2.78
C LEU A 48 -13.54 12.44 1.31
N VAL A 49 -13.70 13.59 0.64
CA VAL A 49 -13.23 13.76 -0.75
C VAL A 49 -11.71 13.89 -0.79
N LEU A 50 -11.10 14.53 0.22
CA LEU A 50 -9.66 14.68 0.31
C LEU A 50 -8.95 13.37 0.67
N MET A 51 -9.61 12.47 1.41
CA MET A 51 -9.09 11.17 1.79
C MET A 51 -8.53 10.35 0.60
N PRO A 52 -9.31 10.02 -0.45
CA PRO A 52 -8.80 9.25 -1.58
C PRO A 52 -7.85 10.06 -2.46
N ILE A 53 -8.03 11.38 -2.58
CA ILE A 53 -7.15 12.24 -3.41
C ILE A 53 -5.73 12.21 -2.87
N PHE A 54 -5.55 12.49 -1.58
CA PHE A 54 -4.23 12.50 -0.97
C PHE A 54 -3.72 11.09 -0.68
N GLY A 55 -4.57 10.15 -0.27
CA GLY A 55 -4.19 8.76 -0.08
C GLY A 55 -3.62 8.15 -1.37
N TYR A 56 -4.41 8.11 -2.44
CA TYR A 56 -3.95 7.54 -3.69
C TYR A 56 -2.93 8.42 -4.41
N GLY A 57 -3.06 9.75 -4.39
CA GLY A 57 -2.13 10.64 -5.07
C GLY A 57 -0.69 10.49 -4.57
N ILE A 58 -0.50 10.43 -3.25
CA ILE A 58 0.82 10.25 -2.64
C ILE A 58 1.36 8.83 -2.92
N ALA A 59 0.52 7.80 -2.81
CA ALA A 59 0.89 6.42 -3.11
C ALA A 59 1.31 6.22 -4.58
N TRP A 60 0.50 6.72 -5.52
CA TRP A 60 0.76 6.64 -6.95
C TRP A 60 2.00 7.42 -7.37
N TYR A 61 2.23 8.60 -6.79
CA TYR A 61 3.47 9.34 -7.00
C TYR A 61 4.70 8.46 -6.70
N SER A 62 4.67 7.72 -5.59
CA SER A 62 5.77 6.82 -5.25
C SER A 62 5.94 5.68 -6.27
N HIS A 63 4.86 5.12 -6.79
CA HIS A 63 4.94 4.07 -7.81
C HIS A 63 5.56 4.59 -9.10
N PHE A 64 5.12 5.75 -9.60
CA PHE A 64 5.61 6.26 -10.89
C PHE A 64 7.03 6.83 -10.81
N PHE A 65 7.37 7.58 -9.75
CA PHE A 65 8.61 8.35 -9.69
C PHE A 65 9.70 7.73 -8.79
N VAL A 66 9.32 6.89 -7.82
CA VAL A 66 10.27 6.29 -6.87
C VAL A 66 10.51 4.83 -7.20
N GLU A 67 9.44 4.04 -7.30
CA GLU A 67 9.51 2.62 -7.62
C GLU A 67 9.81 2.39 -9.11
N GLY A 68 9.11 3.11 -9.99
CA GLY A 68 9.17 2.96 -11.44
C GLY A 68 8.24 1.85 -11.96
N ASN A 69 7.11 1.63 -11.32
CA ASN A 69 6.11 0.61 -11.72
C ASN A 69 4.68 1.20 -11.75
N ILE A 70 3.73 0.36 -12.17
CA ILE A 70 2.31 0.72 -12.22
C ILE A 70 1.65 0.28 -10.90
N PRO A 71 0.84 1.14 -10.26
CA PRO A 71 0.13 0.78 -9.03
C PRO A 71 -0.72 -0.49 -9.17
N ALA A 72 -0.57 -1.43 -8.22
CA ALA A 72 -1.39 -2.64 -8.17
C ALA A 72 -2.90 -2.33 -8.01
N SER A 73 -3.23 -1.15 -7.48
CA SER A 73 -4.60 -0.69 -7.25
C SER A 73 -5.39 -0.49 -8.54
N PHE A 74 -4.74 -0.36 -9.70
CA PHE A 74 -5.44 -0.33 -11.00
C PHE A 74 -6.02 -1.67 -11.42
N GLY A 75 -5.42 -2.78 -10.96
CA GLY A 75 -5.94 -4.13 -11.23
C GLY A 75 -6.81 -4.67 -10.11
N HIS A 76 -6.46 -4.36 -8.85
CA HIS A 76 -7.07 -4.97 -7.66
C HIS A 76 -7.26 -3.93 -6.54
N PRO A 77 -8.14 -2.93 -6.71
CA PRO A 77 -8.21 -1.75 -5.83
C PRO A 77 -8.50 -2.10 -4.36
N PHE A 78 -9.45 -3.00 -4.11
CA PHE A 78 -9.81 -3.41 -2.75
C PHE A 78 -8.69 -4.21 -2.06
N TRP A 79 -8.04 -5.11 -2.80
CA TRP A 79 -6.95 -5.91 -2.24
C TRP A 79 -5.72 -5.04 -1.97
N SER A 80 -5.42 -4.09 -2.85
CA SER A 80 -4.39 -3.07 -2.63
C SER A 80 -4.66 -2.26 -1.36
N LEU A 81 -5.89 -1.76 -1.17
CA LEU A 81 -6.24 -1.00 0.02
C LEU A 81 -6.04 -1.81 1.31
N LEU A 82 -6.48 -3.07 1.33
CA LEU A 82 -6.26 -3.97 2.47
C LEU A 82 -4.76 -4.21 2.74
N CYS A 83 -3.96 -4.32 1.67
CA CYS A 83 -2.52 -4.47 1.78
C CYS A 83 -1.82 -3.18 2.24
N ASP A 84 -2.30 -2.00 1.87
CA ASP A 84 -1.79 -0.71 2.35
C ASP A 84 -1.93 -0.63 3.88
N TYR A 85 -3.11 -0.98 4.43
CA TYR A 85 -3.33 -1.04 5.88
C TYR A 85 -2.48 -2.12 6.57
N LYS A 86 -2.33 -3.29 5.94
CA LYS A 86 -1.46 -4.36 6.47
C LYS A 86 0.00 -3.91 6.51
N MET A 87 0.51 -3.30 5.45
CA MET A 87 1.87 -2.76 5.38
C MET A 87 2.06 -1.64 6.41
N PHE A 88 1.10 -0.72 6.52
CA PHE A 88 1.10 0.34 7.53
C PHE A 88 1.22 -0.21 8.94
N GLY A 89 0.41 -1.22 9.32
CA GLY A 89 0.48 -1.87 10.62
C GLY A 89 1.81 -2.61 10.88
N LEU A 90 2.37 -3.27 9.87
CA LEU A 90 3.68 -3.91 9.97
C LEU A 90 4.82 -2.90 10.12
N MET A 91 4.71 -1.74 9.47
CA MET A 91 5.68 -0.66 9.62
C MET A 91 5.59 0.00 11.00
N LEU A 92 4.37 0.29 11.48
CA LEU A 92 4.12 0.80 12.84
C LEU A 92 4.70 -0.11 13.92
N THR A 93 4.59 -1.42 13.75
CA THR A 93 5.06 -2.41 14.72
C THR A 93 6.53 -2.83 14.52
N GLY A 94 7.24 -2.24 13.55
CA GLY A 94 8.63 -2.60 13.23
C GLY A 94 8.82 -4.02 12.66
N LYS A 95 7.75 -4.67 12.21
CA LYS A 95 7.74 -6.05 11.72
C LYS A 95 7.91 -6.17 10.20
N MET A 96 7.89 -5.05 9.46
CA MET A 96 7.92 -5.06 8.00
C MET A 96 9.17 -5.73 7.43
N ASP A 97 10.36 -5.48 7.99
CA ASP A 97 11.60 -6.08 7.48
C ASP A 97 11.63 -7.61 7.69
N LYS A 98 11.07 -8.09 8.80
CA LYS A 98 10.91 -9.53 9.05
C LYS A 98 9.97 -10.16 8.02
N GLU A 99 8.90 -9.45 7.67
CA GLU A 99 7.92 -9.91 6.68
C GLU A 99 8.52 -9.96 5.26
N ILE A 100 9.28 -8.94 4.87
CA ILE A 100 10.00 -8.95 3.58
C ILE A 100 10.95 -10.14 3.52
N LYS A 101 11.72 -10.42 4.59
CA LYS A 101 12.59 -11.60 4.67
C LYS A 101 11.81 -12.92 4.59
N ARG A 102 10.62 -13.00 5.18
CA ARG A 102 9.74 -14.18 5.09
C ARG A 102 9.30 -14.43 3.64
N LEU A 103 8.90 -13.36 2.94
CA LEU A 103 8.43 -13.44 1.55
C LEU A 103 9.57 -13.71 0.57
N GLY A 104 10.76 -13.14 0.78
CA GLY A 104 11.93 -13.39 -0.07
C GLY A 104 12.46 -14.83 -0.02
N LYS A 105 12.07 -15.61 1.01
CA LYS A 105 12.35 -17.06 1.07
C LYS A 105 11.37 -17.91 0.28
N ARG A 106 10.23 -17.35 -0.15
CA ARG A 106 9.31 -18.03 -1.05
C ARG A 106 9.75 -17.72 -2.48
N PRO A 107 9.78 -18.70 -3.39
CA PRO A 107 9.87 -18.39 -4.80
C PRO A 107 8.66 -17.49 -5.10
N VAL A 108 8.92 -16.23 -5.42
CA VAL A 108 7.91 -15.40 -6.05
C VAL A 108 7.52 -16.19 -7.29
N LEU A 109 6.27 -16.62 -7.37
CA LEU A 109 5.74 -17.18 -8.62
C LEU A 109 5.92 -16.08 -9.65
N GLN A 110 7.03 -16.13 -10.38
CA GLN A 110 7.30 -15.30 -11.54
C GLN A 110 6.33 -15.81 -12.60
N GLY A 111 5.09 -15.32 -12.55
CA GLY A 111 4.28 -15.22 -13.74
C GLY A 111 4.88 -14.10 -14.57
N PHE A 112 5.76 -14.47 -15.50
CA PHE A 112 6.09 -13.65 -16.66
C PHE A 112 4.81 -13.30 -17.43
#